data_AF-A0A2H1WRV1-F1
#
_entry.id   AF-A0A2H1WRV1-F1
#
_cell.length_a   1.000
_cell.length_b   1.000
_cell.length_c   1.000
_cell.angle_alpha   90.00
_cell.angle_beta   90.00
_cell.angle_gamma   90.00
#
_symmetry.space_group_name_H-M   'P 1'
#
loop_
_entity.id
_entity.type
_entity.pdbx_description
1 polymer ?
#
loop_
_entity_poly.entity_id
_entity_poly.type
_entity_poly.pdbx_seq_one_letter_code
_entity_poly.pdbx_strand_id
1 'polypeptide(L)' 'MDDRTVDLIFSGSLKSLPPVSSKIVRIFTSSTFTDTTMERNTLMAKCYPRIKDYCREKHGLEFQ' A
#
# COMPACT_ATOMS: atom_id res chain seq x y z
N MET A 1 -21.99 4.65 9.26
CA MET A 1 -21.45 5.54 8.21
C MET A 1 -22.63 6.31 7.68
N ASP A 2 -22.54 7.64 7.64
CA ASP A 2 -23.61 8.47 7.07
C ASP A 2 -23.45 8.57 5.55
N ASP A 3 -24.55 8.76 4.82
CA ASP A 3 -24.56 8.81 3.36
C ASP A 3 -23.70 9.96 2.77
N ARG A 4 -23.57 11.10 3.46
CA ARG A 4 -22.71 12.21 2.99
C ARG A 4 -21.24 11.86 3.05
N THR A 5 -20.82 11.07 4.04
CA THR A 5 -19.45 10.56 4.11
C THR A 5 -19.12 9.69 2.89
N VAL A 6 -20.07 8.86 2.44
CA VAL A 6 -19.92 8.01 1.26
C VAL A 6 -19.82 8.86 -0.02
N ASP A 7 -20.69 9.85 -0.17
CA ASP A 7 -20.64 10.78 -1.31
C ASP A 7 -19.30 11.54 -1.40
N LEU A 8 -18.77 11.98 -0.26
CA LEU A 8 -17.47 12.66 -0.19
C LEU A 8 -16.30 11.73 -0.60
N ILE A 9 -16.38 10.45 -0.24
CA ILE A 9 -15.38 9.46 -0.66
C ILE A 9 -15.45 9.24 -2.17
N PHE A 10 -16.64 9.09 -2.73
CA PHE A 10 -16.83 8.95 -4.18
C PHE A 10 -16.45 10.21 -4.95
N SER A 11 -16.54 11.39 -4.33
CA SER A 11 -16.04 12.64 -4.91
C SER A 11 -14.52 12.83 -4.75
N GLY A 12 -13.79 11.86 -4.18
CA GLY A 12 -12.33 11.88 -4.04
C GLY A 12 -11.80 12.62 -2.80
N SER A 13 -12.65 12.94 -1.81
CA SER A 13 -12.22 13.61 -0.58
C SER A 13 -11.60 12.62 0.41
N LEU A 14 -10.32 12.82 0.74
CA LEU A 14 -9.57 11.97 1.69
C LEU A 14 -9.51 12.54 3.12
N LYS A 15 -10.23 13.64 3.41
CA LYS A 15 -10.08 14.41 4.65
C LYS A 15 -10.65 13.75 5.91
N SER A 16 -11.69 12.92 5.76
CA SER A 16 -12.41 12.31 6.88
C SER A 16 -12.67 10.82 6.61
N LEU A 17 -11.63 10.13 6.14
CA LEU A 17 -11.72 8.70 5.95
C LEU A 17 -11.85 8.01 7.31
N PRO A 18 -12.75 7.01 7.44
CA PRO A 18 -12.77 6.15 8.61
C PRO A 18 -11.37 5.57 8.82
N PRO A 19 -10.89 5.44 10.07
CA PRO A 19 -9.62 4.78 10.33
C PRO A 19 -9.69 3.36 9.77
N VAL A 20 -8.83 3.08 8.78
CA VAL A 20 -8.79 1.79 8.11
C VAL A 20 -8.31 0.76 9.14
N SER A 21 -9.18 -0.19 9.50
CA SER A 21 -8.85 -1.26 10.46
C SER A 21 -7.84 -2.27 9.92
N SER A 22 -7.47 -2.15 8.64
CA SER A 22 -6.47 -3.00 8.03
C SER A 22 -5.08 -2.52 8.41
N LYS A 23 -4.47 -3.22 9.36
CA LYS A 23 -3.06 -3.05 9.73
C LYS A 23 -2.11 -3.61 8.67
N ILE A 24 -2.58 -4.10 7.52
CA ILE A 24 -1.76 -4.85 6.56
C ILE A 24 -1.66 -4.09 5.24
N VAL A 25 -0.42 -3.82 4.81
CA VAL A 25 -0.09 -3.30 3.48
C VAL A 25 0.22 -4.49 2.57
N ARG A 26 -0.42 -4.54 1.38
CA ARG A 26 -0.20 -5.57 0.35
C ARG A 26 0.30 -4.93 -0.94
N ILE A 27 1.35 -5.48 -1.54
CA ILE A 27 1.89 -4.99 -2.82
C ILE A 27 1.84 -6.09 -3.87
N PHE A 28 1.04 -5.86 -4.91
CA PHE A 28 1.02 -6.69 -6.10
C PHE A 28 1.94 -6.11 -7.17
N THR A 29 3.01 -6.83 -7.50
CA THR A 29 3.90 -6.46 -8.61
C THR A 29 3.51 -7.26 -9.84
N SER A 30 3.15 -6.58 -10.93
CA SER A 30 2.89 -7.18 -12.23
C SER A 30 4.02 -6.83 -13.19
N SER A 31 4.65 -7.85 -13.78
CA SER A 31 5.68 -7.70 -14.80
C SER A 31 5.73 -8.94 -15.70
N THR A 32 5.95 -8.76 -16.99
CA THR A 32 6.32 -9.88 -17.89
C THR A 32 7.67 -10.45 -17.43
N PHE A 33 7.77 -11.78 -17.38
CA PHE A 33 8.85 -12.47 -16.65
C PHE A 33 10.26 -12.18 -17.14
N THR A 34 10.43 -11.78 -18.40
CA THR A 34 11.72 -11.59 -19.05
C THR A 34 12.13 -10.14 -19.17
N ASP A 35 11.20 -9.23 -19.48
CA ASP A 35 11.54 -7.88 -19.93
C ASP A 35 12.11 -7.01 -18.81
N THR A 36 11.67 -7.20 -17.57
CA THR A 36 12.07 -6.39 -16.41
C THR A 36 12.65 -7.22 -15.28
N THR A 37 13.37 -8.28 -15.63
CA THR A 37 13.92 -9.25 -14.66
C THR A 37 14.80 -8.56 -13.62
N MET A 38 15.67 -7.64 -14.06
CA MET A 38 16.64 -6.96 -13.19
C MET A 38 15.95 -6.01 -12.21
N GLU A 39 14.99 -5.23 -12.69
CA GLU A 39 14.20 -4.29 -11.90
C GLU A 39 13.35 -5.04 -10.88
N ARG A 40 12.64 -6.10 -11.30
CA ARG A 40 11.84 -6.93 -10.40
C ARG A 40 12.69 -7.54 -9.29
N ASN A 41 13.85 -8.10 -9.64
CA ASN A 41 14.74 -8.70 -8.65
C ASN A 41 15.29 -7.64 -7.68
N THR A 42 15.64 -6.46 -8.20
CA THR A 42 16.13 -5.34 -7.38
C THR A 42 15.04 -4.79 -6.46
N LEU A 43 13.81 -4.68 -6.96
CA LEU A 43 12.64 -4.24 -6.19
C LEU A 43 12.41 -5.17 -5.00
N MET A 44 12.39 -6.48 -5.24
CA MET A 44 12.20 -7.49 -4.18
C MET A 44 13.37 -7.53 -3.19
N ALA A 45 14.61 -7.42 -3.66
CA ALA A 45 15.79 -7.54 -2.80
C ALA A 45 16.10 -6.27 -1.98
N LYS A 46 15.87 -5.08 -2.54
CA LYS A 46 16.30 -3.81 -1.94
C LYS A 46 15.13 -2.95 -1.47
N CYS A 47 14.03 -2.90 -2.21
CA CYS A 47 12.94 -1.97 -1.91
C CYS A 47 11.93 -2.57 -0.93
N TYR A 48 11.50 -3.82 -1.13
CA TYR A 48 10.53 -4.49 -0.25
C TYR A 48 10.94 -4.48 1.24
N PRO A 49 12.21 -4.77 1.62
CA PRO A 49 12.64 -4.68 3.02
C PRO A 49 12.49 -3.26 3.58
N ARG A 50 12.88 -2.24 2.81
CA ARG A 50 12.79 -0.83 3.24
C ARG A 50 11.35 -0.37 3.40
N ILE A 51 10.45 -0.82 2.52
CA ILE A 51 9.03 -0.52 2.64
C ILE A 51 8.44 -1.21 3.86
N LYS A 52 8.78 -2.48 4.10
CA LYS A 52 8.36 -3.23 5.28
C LYS A 52 8.81 -2.53 6.57
N ASP A 53 10.07 -2.11 6.65
CA ASP A 53 10.60 -1.40 7.81
C ASP A 53 9.90 -0.05 7.99
N TYR A 54 9.67 0.70 6.91
CA TYR A 54 8.92 1.96 6.96
C TYR A 54 7.48 1.77 7.46
N CYS A 55 6.75 0.77 6.95
CA CYS A 55 5.40 0.44 7.38
C CYS A 55 5.35 0.10 8.87
N ARG A 56 6.31 -0.72 9.34
CA ARG A 56 6.40 -1.12 10.74
C ARG A 56 6.79 0.03 11.66
N GLU A 57 7.82 0.79 11.32
CA GLU A 57 8.43 1.79 12.21
C GLU A 57 7.67 3.11 12.25
N LYS A 58 7.19 3.61 11.10
CA LYS A 58 6.48 4.90 11.04
C LYS A 58 5.00 4.80 11.33
N HIS A 59 4.38 3.68 10.95
CA HIS A 59 2.93 3.57 10.92
C HIS A 59 2.39 2.39 11.74
N GLY A 60 3.24 1.51 12.27
CA GLY A 60 2.81 0.33 13.02
C GLY A 60 1.99 -0.65 12.18
N LEU A 61 2.21 -0.66 10.86
CA LEU A 61 1.52 -1.50 9.89
C LEU A 61 2.35 -2.75 9.59
N GLU A 62 1.67 -3.89 9.53
CA GLU A 62 2.17 -5.15 9.00
C GLU A 62 2.26 -5.10 7.47
N PHE A 63 3.15 -5.92 6.92
CA PHE A 63 3.44 -5.97 5.49
C PHE A 63 3.33 -7.43 5.01
N GLN A 64 2.53 -7.67 3.97
CA GLN A 64 2.31 -8.99 3.35
C GLN A 64 2.74 -8.98 1.88
#